data_AF-A0A2N5SUA6-F1
#
_entry.id   AF-A0A2N5SUA6-F1
#
_cell.length_a   1.000
_cell.length_b   1.000
_cell.length_c   1.000
_cell.angle_alpha   90.00
_cell.angle_beta   90.00
_cell.angle_gamma   90.00
#
_symmetry.space_group_name_H-M   'P 1'
#
loop_
_entity.id
_entity.type
_entity.pdbx_description
1 polymer ?
#
loop_
_entity_poly.entity_id
_entity_poly.type
_entity_poly.pdbx_seq_one_letter_code
_entity_poly.pdbx_strand_id
1 'polypeptide(L)'
;MFDTGIFDKDGIASIVVWAELATELSQRGSSMANFLETIYKTYGYFATNNSYFICKDPVAVKTKFRGLRFGEQAVETNGHANSRSMMLDRLRYPSTLAGLPITRIRDLTIAYDNGHPPECLPDLPSSNDEMITFYFGGEGEEVIATLRTSGTEFWKLKYYVEGSAEDQLTAQTKVDRIVKALGEEWGFSKL
;
A
#
# COMPACT_ATOMS: atom_id res chain seq x y z
N MET A 1 -2.41 -2.84 -24.19
CA MET A 1 -2.34 -1.36 -24.14
C MET A 1 -2.08 -0.91 -25.57
N PHE A 2 -2.84 0.04 -26.09
CA PHE A 2 -2.61 0.56 -27.44
C PHE A 2 -1.24 1.24 -27.44
N ASP A 3 -0.34 0.82 -28.33
CA ASP A 3 0.92 1.52 -28.52
C ASP A 3 0.65 2.74 -29.40
N THR A 4 0.23 3.84 -28.76
CA THR A 4 -0.11 5.10 -29.44
C THR A 4 1.12 5.98 -29.66
N GLY A 5 2.29 5.60 -29.12
CA GLY A 5 3.48 6.46 -29.06
C GLY A 5 3.32 7.67 -28.12
N ILE A 6 2.20 7.77 -27.39
CA ILE A 6 1.92 8.84 -26.44
C ILE A 6 2.16 8.31 -25.03
N PHE A 7 3.12 8.93 -24.31
CA PHE A 7 3.46 8.57 -22.93
C PHE A 7 2.61 9.34 -21.92
N ASP A 8 1.29 9.33 -22.11
CA ASP A 8 0.32 9.96 -21.21
C ASP A 8 -0.97 9.13 -21.12
N LYS A 9 -1.78 9.39 -20.10
CA LYS A 9 -3.08 8.76 -19.91
C LYS A 9 -4.06 9.29 -20.95
N ASP A 10 -4.73 8.38 -21.66
CA ASP A 10 -5.74 8.73 -22.67
C ASP A 10 -7.13 8.21 -22.28
N GLY A 11 -7.95 9.11 -21.75
CA GLY A 11 -9.33 8.82 -21.38
C GLY A 11 -10.26 8.59 -22.58
N ILE A 12 -9.98 9.22 -23.74
CA ILE A 12 -10.78 9.07 -24.96
C ILE A 12 -10.51 7.70 -25.59
N ALA A 13 -9.25 7.30 -25.70
CA ALA A 13 -8.93 5.95 -26.13
C ALA A 13 -9.54 4.91 -25.18
N SER A 14 -9.46 5.13 -23.87
CA SER A 14 -10.04 4.22 -22.87
C SER A 14 -11.56 4.02 -23.05
N ILE A 15 -12.32 5.09 -23.32
CA ILE A 15 -13.77 4.97 -23.52
C ILE A 15 -14.12 4.28 -24.85
N VAL A 16 -13.33 4.49 -25.91
CA VAL A 16 -13.52 3.79 -27.19
C VAL A 16 -13.39 2.28 -27.00
N VAL A 17 -12.34 1.85 -26.28
CA VAL A 17 -12.09 0.43 -25.97
C VAL A 17 -13.21 -0.15 -25.11
N TRP A 18 -13.67 0.62 -24.13
CA TRP A 18 -14.78 0.21 -23.27
C TRP A 18 -16.07 0.04 -24.08
N ALA A 19 -16.36 0.96 -25.01
CA ALA A 19 -17.54 0.89 -25.89
C ALA A 19 -17.48 -0.28 -26.87
N GLU A 20 -16.29 -0.60 -27.38
CA GLU A 20 -16.06 -1.75 -28.25
C GLU A 20 -16.31 -3.06 -27.48
N LEU A 21 -15.76 -3.19 -26.27
CA LEU A 21 -16.00 -4.33 -25.38
C LEU A 21 -17.49 -4.46 -25.00
N ALA A 22 -18.15 -3.37 -24.67
CA ALA A 22 -19.58 -3.37 -24.32
C ALA A 22 -20.45 -3.83 -25.50
N THR A 23 -20.09 -3.40 -26.72
CA THR A 23 -20.79 -3.80 -27.95
C THR A 23 -20.61 -5.29 -28.22
N GLU A 24 -19.39 -5.80 -28.12
CA GLU A 24 -19.07 -7.22 -28.31
C GLU A 24 -19.79 -8.10 -27.27
N LEU A 25 -19.79 -7.70 -25.99
CA LEU A 25 -20.49 -8.44 -24.94
C LEU A 25 -22.00 -8.44 -25.17
N SER A 26 -22.57 -7.30 -25.59
CA SER A 26 -23.99 -7.19 -25.90
C SER A 26 -24.41 -8.12 -27.04
N GLN A 27 -23.59 -8.22 -28.10
CA GLN A 27 -23.81 -9.18 -29.21
C GLN A 27 -23.79 -10.65 -28.72
N ARG A 28 -23.02 -10.94 -27.67
CA ARG A 28 -22.97 -12.26 -27.01
C ARG A 28 -24.04 -12.47 -25.94
N GLY A 29 -24.96 -11.51 -25.75
CA GLY A 29 -26.00 -11.58 -24.73
C GLY A 29 -25.51 -11.37 -23.29
N SER A 30 -24.33 -10.77 -23.11
CA SER A 30 -23.76 -10.44 -21.79
C SER A 30 -23.67 -8.94 -21.58
N SER A 31 -23.68 -8.51 -20.32
CA SER A 31 -23.39 -7.13 -19.93
C SER A 31 -21.94 -6.98 -19.47
N MET A 32 -21.47 -5.74 -19.39
CA MET A 32 -20.20 -5.39 -18.75
C MET A 32 -20.15 -5.85 -17.29
N ALA A 33 -21.27 -5.73 -16.56
CA ALA A 33 -21.35 -6.16 -15.17
C ALA A 33 -21.21 -7.68 -15.03
N ASN A 34 -21.86 -8.46 -15.90
CA ASN A 34 -21.74 -9.92 -15.91
C ASN A 34 -20.32 -10.37 -16.27
N PHE A 35 -19.68 -9.67 -17.21
CA PHE A 35 -18.30 -9.96 -17.58
C PHE A 35 -17.32 -9.66 -16.42
N LEU A 36 -17.50 -8.51 -15.76
CA LEU A 36 -16.72 -8.17 -14.55
C LEU A 36 -16.91 -9.21 -13.45
N GLU A 37 -18.15 -9.66 -13.23
CA GLU A 37 -18.45 -10.71 -12.26
C GLU A 37 -17.76 -12.04 -12.61
N THR A 38 -17.63 -12.36 -13.91
CA THR A 38 -16.88 -13.54 -14.36
C THR A 38 -15.39 -13.40 -14.06
N ILE A 39 -14.82 -12.19 -14.23
CA ILE A 39 -13.43 -11.90 -13.87
C ILE A 39 -13.23 -12.10 -12.36
N TYR A 40 -14.12 -11.55 -11.52
CA TYR A 40 -14.03 -11.73 -10.07
C TYR A 40 -14.14 -13.19 -9.65
N LYS A 41 -15.04 -13.98 -10.24
CA LYS A 41 -15.12 -15.42 -9.97
C LYS A 41 -13.89 -16.21 -10.42
N THR A 42 -13.14 -15.70 -11.40
CA THR A 42 -11.95 -16.36 -11.94
C THR A 42 -10.70 -16.05 -11.10
N TYR A 43 -10.54 -14.79 -10.68
CA TYR A 43 -9.29 -14.31 -10.07
C TYR A 43 -9.44 -13.89 -8.61
N GLY A 44 -10.66 -13.90 -8.06
CA GLY A 44 -10.99 -13.35 -6.75
C GLY A 44 -11.53 -11.92 -6.82
N TYR A 45 -12.18 -11.51 -5.75
CA TYR A 45 -12.67 -10.14 -5.55
C TYR A 45 -11.58 -9.33 -4.87
N PHE A 46 -11.18 -8.22 -5.50
CA PHE A 46 -10.19 -7.29 -4.97
C PHE A 46 -10.90 -6.06 -4.43
N ALA A 47 -10.65 -5.73 -3.17
CA ALA A 47 -11.11 -4.50 -2.54
C ALA A 47 -9.93 -3.57 -2.31
N THR A 48 -10.20 -2.26 -2.39
CA THR A 48 -9.22 -1.23 -2.06
C THR A 48 -9.85 -0.16 -1.18
N ASN A 49 -9.14 0.29 -0.15
CA ASN A 49 -9.50 1.45 0.64
C ASN A 49 -8.31 2.44 0.63
N ASN A 50 -8.48 3.51 -0.14
CA ASN A 50 -7.44 4.48 -0.44
C ASN A 50 -7.92 5.88 0.00
N SER A 51 -7.21 6.50 0.93
CA SER A 51 -7.52 7.85 1.40
C SER A 51 -6.31 8.47 2.09
N TYR A 52 -6.52 9.35 3.05
CA TYR A 52 -5.46 9.97 3.82
C TYR A 52 -5.92 10.28 5.25
N PHE A 53 -4.96 10.30 6.16
CA PHE A 53 -5.10 10.96 7.45
C PHE A 53 -4.69 12.43 7.30
N ILE A 54 -5.40 13.31 8.01
CA ILE A 54 -5.02 14.71 8.15
C ILE A 54 -4.02 14.78 9.29
N CYS A 55 -2.76 15.08 8.98
CA CYS A 55 -1.67 15.19 9.94
C CYS A 55 -1.03 16.56 9.79
N LYS A 56 -1.39 17.52 10.65
CA LYS A 56 -0.97 18.91 10.48
C LYS A 56 0.47 19.17 10.91
N ASP A 57 1.06 18.27 11.69
CA ASP A 57 2.44 18.35 12.17
C ASP A 57 3.34 17.37 11.42
N PRO A 58 4.15 17.84 10.45
CA PRO A 58 5.12 17.00 9.73
C PRO A 58 6.17 16.36 10.66
N VAL A 59 6.50 17.01 11.78
CA VAL A 59 7.46 16.48 12.76
C VAL A 59 6.85 15.28 13.49
N ALA A 60 5.57 15.35 13.85
CA ALA A 60 4.85 14.23 14.44
C ALA A 60 4.78 13.03 13.48
N VAL A 61 4.52 13.27 12.19
CA VAL A 61 4.52 12.20 11.17
C VAL A 61 5.91 11.56 11.04
N LYS A 62 6.97 12.37 10.91
CA LYS A 62 8.34 11.85 10.82
C LYS A 62 8.74 11.06 12.07
N THR A 63 8.36 11.56 13.24
CA THR A 63 8.55 10.87 14.53
C THR A 63 7.83 9.53 14.54
N LYS A 64 6.61 9.48 14.01
CA LYS A 64 5.83 8.24 13.93
C LYS A 64 6.47 7.20 12.99
N PHE A 65 6.90 7.62 11.80
CA PHE A 65 7.62 6.73 10.86
C PHE A 65 8.95 6.23 11.45
N ARG A 66 9.69 7.09 12.14
CA ARG A 66 10.88 6.69 12.90
C ARG A 66 10.52 5.66 13.98
N GLY A 67 9.44 5.88 14.72
CA GLY A 67 8.93 4.93 15.71
C GLY A 67 8.57 3.58 15.10
N LEU A 68 7.95 3.57 13.91
CA LEU A 68 7.71 2.33 13.16
C LEU A 68 9.02 1.62 12.79
N ARG A 69 10.09 2.34 12.44
CA ARG A 69 11.37 1.72 12.04
C ARG A 69 12.19 1.19 13.20
N PHE A 70 12.22 1.91 14.32
CA PHE A 70 13.21 1.68 15.38
C PHE A 70 12.60 1.43 16.76
N GLY A 71 11.27 1.49 16.89
CA GLY A 71 10.55 1.41 18.16
C GLY A 71 10.38 2.77 18.87
N GLU A 72 9.42 2.85 19.79
CA GLU A 72 9.03 4.11 20.45
C GLU A 72 10.10 4.69 21.40
N GLN A 73 11.04 3.87 21.87
CA GLN A 73 12.13 4.29 22.77
C GLN A 73 13.45 4.61 22.03
N ALA A 74 13.43 4.66 20.70
CA ALA A 74 14.64 4.93 19.93
C ALA A 74 15.07 6.40 20.07
N VAL A 75 15.95 6.68 21.04
CA VAL A 75 16.61 7.97 21.24
C VAL A 75 17.39 8.36 19.97
N GLU A 76 17.39 9.65 19.63
CA GLU A 76 18.29 10.21 18.62
C GLU A 76 19.74 9.97 19.04
N THR A 77 20.31 8.87 18.56
CA THR A 77 21.76 8.74 18.58
C THR A 77 22.27 9.72 17.54
N ASN A 78 22.89 10.82 17.96
CA ASN A 78 23.66 11.75 17.11
C ASN A 78 24.84 11.09 16.35
N GLY A 79 24.94 9.77 16.41
CA GLY A 79 25.85 8.98 15.58
C GLY A 79 25.23 8.77 14.21
N HIS A 80 25.86 9.33 13.20
CA HIS A 80 25.68 8.91 11.81
C HIS A 80 25.81 7.38 11.79
N ALA A 81 24.76 6.68 11.36
CA ALA A 81 24.88 5.25 11.06
C ALA A 81 25.82 5.15 9.86
N ASN A 82 27.12 5.02 10.13
CA ASN A 82 28.18 5.12 9.11
C ASN A 82 28.16 3.94 8.11
N SER A 83 27.29 2.94 8.32
CA SER A 83 27.08 1.82 7.41
C SER A 83 25.62 1.37 7.40
N ARG A 84 25.12 1.04 6.21
CA ARG A 84 23.78 0.45 5.98
C ARG A 84 23.56 -0.79 6.87
N SER A 85 24.57 -1.64 7.04
CA SER A 85 24.47 -2.84 7.89
C SER A 85 24.08 -2.49 9.32
N MET A 86 24.71 -1.48 9.93
CA MET A 86 24.40 -1.04 11.29
C MET A 86 22.99 -0.45 11.42
N MET A 87 22.49 0.19 10.36
CA MET A 87 21.11 0.69 10.33
C MET A 87 20.12 -0.49 10.30
N LEU A 88 20.37 -1.49 9.46
CA LEU A 88 19.51 -2.68 9.33
C LEU A 88 19.42 -3.47 10.65
N ASP A 89 20.55 -3.64 11.36
CA ASP A 89 20.59 -4.34 12.66
C ASP A 89 19.73 -3.67 13.75
N ARG A 90 19.45 -2.38 13.57
CA ARG A 90 18.64 -1.57 14.50
C ARG A 90 17.16 -1.53 14.14
N LEU A 91 16.74 -2.05 12.98
CA LEU A 91 15.33 -2.04 12.58
C LEU A 91 14.50 -2.90 13.54
N ARG A 92 13.38 -2.36 13.98
CA ARG A 92 12.42 -2.93 14.94
C ARG A 92 11.01 -2.60 14.48
N TYR A 93 10.67 -3.03 13.27
CA TYR A 93 9.31 -2.86 12.75
C TYR A 93 8.29 -3.63 13.59
N PRO A 94 7.03 -3.16 13.66
CA PRO A 94 5.95 -3.93 14.23
C PRO A 94 5.87 -5.31 13.56
N SER A 95 5.54 -6.33 14.34
CA SER A 95 5.32 -7.70 13.84
C SER A 95 3.88 -7.97 13.47
N THR A 96 2.94 -7.12 13.90
CA THR A 96 1.50 -7.32 13.70
C THR A 96 0.76 -5.98 13.58
N LEU A 97 -0.38 -5.99 12.90
CA LEU A 97 -1.40 -4.92 12.94
C LEU A 97 -2.79 -5.56 12.85
N ALA A 98 -3.77 -5.05 13.59
CA ALA A 98 -5.11 -5.59 13.62
C ALA A 98 -5.17 -7.08 14.02
N GLY A 99 -4.14 -7.60 14.71
CA GLY A 99 -3.99 -9.03 15.00
C GLY A 99 -3.53 -9.90 13.82
N LEU A 100 -3.21 -9.30 12.65
CA LEU A 100 -2.59 -10.00 11.53
C LEU A 100 -1.06 -9.86 11.58
N PRO A 101 -0.30 -10.93 11.30
CA PRO A 101 1.16 -10.86 11.22
C PRO A 101 1.61 -10.04 10.01
N ILE A 102 2.69 -9.30 10.17
CA ILE A 102 3.40 -8.64 9.05
C ILE A 102 4.42 -9.65 8.50
N THR A 103 4.27 -10.01 7.23
CA THR A 103 5.11 -11.01 6.55
C THR A 103 6.22 -10.39 5.73
N ARG A 104 5.98 -9.20 5.17
CA ARG A 104 6.96 -8.46 4.39
C ARG A 104 6.81 -6.96 4.65
N ILE A 105 7.94 -6.26 4.58
CA ILE A 105 8.05 -4.82 4.72
C ILE A 105 8.93 -4.31 3.60
N ARG A 106 8.41 -3.33 2.87
CA ARG A 106 9.16 -2.55 1.90
C ARG A 106 9.14 -1.09 2.33
N ASP A 107 10.29 -0.54 2.66
CA ASP A 107 10.48 0.84 3.07
C ASP A 107 11.34 1.56 2.04
N LEU A 108 10.68 2.29 1.13
CA LEU A 108 11.37 3.00 0.07
C LEU A 108 12.08 4.26 0.58
N THR A 109 11.75 4.76 1.77
CA THR A 109 12.47 5.89 2.39
C THR A 109 13.94 5.55 2.66
N ILE A 110 14.22 4.30 3.08
CA ILE A 110 15.58 3.84 3.42
C ILE A 110 16.12 2.79 2.44
N ALA A 111 15.43 2.59 1.32
CA ALA A 111 15.72 1.55 0.33
C ALA A 111 15.87 0.16 0.98
N TYR A 112 14.86 -0.28 1.72
CA TYR A 112 14.83 -1.58 2.42
C TYR A 112 13.64 -2.42 1.95
N ASP A 113 13.88 -3.71 1.68
CA ASP A 113 12.82 -4.69 1.41
C ASP A 113 13.25 -6.07 1.93
N ASN A 114 12.58 -6.57 2.97
CA ASN A 114 12.93 -7.88 3.54
C ASN A 114 12.48 -9.07 2.67
N GLY A 115 11.76 -8.82 1.57
CA GLY A 115 11.42 -9.82 0.57
C GLY A 115 12.56 -10.16 -0.40
N HIS A 116 13.69 -9.45 -0.35
CA HIS A 116 14.86 -9.68 -1.20
C HIS A 116 16.14 -9.91 -0.40
N PRO A 117 16.24 -10.98 0.42
CA PRO A 117 17.48 -11.33 1.10
C PRO A 117 18.57 -11.82 0.11
N PRO A 118 19.86 -11.70 0.46
CA PRO A 118 20.40 -11.16 1.72
C PRO A 118 20.58 -9.63 1.74
N GLU A 119 20.58 -8.93 0.61
CA GLU A 119 20.88 -7.49 0.55
C GLU A 119 19.73 -6.61 1.07
N CYS A 120 18.52 -7.17 1.10
CA CYS A 120 17.28 -6.51 1.49
C CYS A 120 17.05 -5.19 0.74
N LEU A 121 17.31 -5.20 -0.57
CA LEU A 121 17.13 -4.05 -1.46
C LEU A 121 15.80 -4.15 -2.21
N PRO A 122 15.03 -3.06 -2.34
CA PRO A 122 13.85 -3.04 -3.18
C PRO A 122 14.23 -3.05 -4.67
N ASP A 123 13.35 -3.60 -5.48
CA ASP A 123 13.36 -3.53 -6.95
C ASP A 123 12.82 -2.19 -7.50
N LEU A 124 12.29 -1.35 -6.60
CA LEU A 124 11.77 -0.02 -6.88
C LEU A 124 12.75 1.09 -6.44
N PRO A 125 12.73 2.26 -7.10
CA PRO A 125 13.51 3.42 -6.68
C PRO A 125 13.19 3.87 -5.24
N SER A 126 14.19 4.41 -4.54
CA SER A 126 13.99 5.03 -3.24
C SER A 126 13.12 6.27 -3.30
N SER A 127 12.41 6.57 -2.22
CA SER A 127 11.55 7.73 -2.06
C SER A 127 12.24 8.81 -1.22
N ASN A 128 12.11 10.07 -1.63
CA ASN A 128 12.50 11.23 -0.81
C ASN A 128 11.46 11.54 0.29
N ASP A 129 10.20 11.13 0.05
CA ASP A 129 9.09 11.20 1.00
C ASP A 129 9.05 9.95 1.87
N GLU A 130 8.38 10.01 3.02
CA GLU A 130 8.10 8.83 3.82
C GLU A 130 7.19 7.86 3.04
N MET A 131 7.65 6.63 2.81
CA MET A 131 6.89 5.60 2.09
C MET A 131 7.23 4.20 2.58
N ILE A 132 6.28 3.56 3.28
CA ILE A 132 6.40 2.18 3.77
C ILE A 132 5.20 1.37 3.31
N THR A 133 5.46 0.20 2.73
CA THR A 133 4.47 -0.82 2.39
C THR A 133 4.62 -2.02 3.33
N PHE A 134 3.53 -2.40 3.97
CA PHE A 134 3.40 -3.56 4.83
C PHE A 134 2.55 -4.62 4.13
N TYR A 135 3.00 -5.86 4.17
CA TYR A 135 2.26 -7.03 3.73
C TYR A 135 1.82 -7.79 4.97
N PHE A 136 0.52 -8.01 5.12
CA PHE A 136 -0.09 -8.68 6.26
C PHE A 136 -0.66 -10.04 5.85
N GLY A 137 -0.72 -10.96 6.81
CA GLY A 137 -1.44 -12.22 6.67
C GLY A 137 -0.60 -13.38 6.13
N GLY A 138 -1.21 -14.21 5.29
CA GLY A 138 -0.71 -15.48 4.77
C GLY A 138 -1.80 -16.11 3.90
N GLU A 139 -1.71 -17.39 3.54
CA GLU A 139 -2.64 -18.05 2.59
C GLU A 139 -4.11 -17.66 2.82
N GLY A 140 -4.66 -16.88 1.89
CA GLY A 140 -6.06 -16.42 1.88
C GLY A 140 -6.37 -15.12 2.63
N GLU A 141 -5.48 -14.59 3.48
CA GLU A 141 -5.70 -13.38 4.31
C GLU A 141 -4.75 -12.22 3.96
N GLU A 142 -4.23 -12.22 2.74
CA GLU A 142 -3.25 -11.24 2.28
C GLU A 142 -3.86 -9.85 2.12
N VAL A 143 -3.28 -8.88 2.83
CA VAL A 143 -3.60 -7.47 2.70
C VAL A 143 -2.30 -6.70 2.57
N ILE A 144 -2.29 -5.70 1.70
CA ILE A 144 -1.14 -4.83 1.47
C ILE A 144 -1.55 -3.42 1.87
N ALA A 145 -0.79 -2.75 2.73
CA ALA A 145 -1.01 -1.35 3.06
C ALA A 145 0.25 -0.52 2.80
N THR A 146 0.12 0.51 1.99
CA THR A 146 1.18 1.51 1.76
C THR A 146 0.81 2.81 2.45
N LEU A 147 1.67 3.29 3.35
CA LEU A 147 1.62 4.63 3.93
C LEU A 147 2.60 5.53 3.19
N ARG A 148 2.15 6.73 2.81
CA ARG A 148 2.98 7.68 2.06
C ARG A 148 2.69 9.15 2.42
N THR A 149 3.71 9.93 2.71
CA THR A 149 3.55 11.40 2.82
C THR A 149 3.39 12.05 1.45
N SER A 150 2.59 13.12 1.37
CA SER A 150 2.40 13.85 0.12
C SER A 150 3.50 14.90 -0.07
N GLY A 151 4.25 14.82 -1.17
CA GLY A 151 5.27 15.82 -1.53
C GLY A 151 4.73 17.22 -1.85
N THR A 152 3.44 17.36 -2.16
CA THR A 152 2.81 18.68 -2.47
C THR A 152 1.83 19.16 -1.39
N GLU A 153 1.32 18.24 -0.55
CA GLU A 153 0.31 18.54 0.46
C GLU A 153 0.74 17.99 1.80
N PHE A 154 1.70 18.66 2.45
CA PHE A 154 2.40 18.20 3.66
C PHE A 154 1.49 17.80 4.84
N TRP A 155 0.22 18.21 4.83
CA TRP A 155 -0.77 17.86 5.84
C TRP A 155 -1.47 16.51 5.58
N LYS A 156 -1.17 15.83 4.47
CA LYS A 156 -1.74 14.53 4.11
C LYS A 156 -0.74 13.40 4.31
N LEU A 157 -1.12 12.45 5.14
CA LEU A 157 -0.55 11.10 5.13
C LEU A 157 -1.48 10.18 4.35
N LYS A 158 -1.13 9.86 3.11
CA LYS A 158 -1.92 8.98 2.26
C LYS A 158 -1.75 7.53 2.70
N TYR A 159 -2.82 6.76 2.57
CA TYR A 159 -2.77 5.31 2.68
C TYR A 159 -3.43 4.68 1.47
N TYR A 160 -2.89 3.54 1.07
CA TYR A 160 -3.45 2.67 0.03
C TYR A 160 -3.51 1.27 0.60
N VAL A 161 -4.71 0.73 0.81
CA VAL A 161 -4.90 -0.61 1.37
C VAL A 161 -5.65 -1.46 0.36
N GLU A 162 -5.08 -2.60 0.01
CA GLU A 162 -5.65 -3.54 -0.97
C GLU A 162 -5.64 -4.95 -0.41
N GLY A 163 -6.66 -5.72 -0.75
CA GLY A 163 -6.78 -7.12 -0.33
C GLY A 163 -7.76 -7.87 -1.23
N SER A 164 -7.62 -9.19 -1.25
CA SER A 164 -8.47 -10.07 -2.05
C SER A 164 -9.16 -11.15 -1.22
N ALA A 165 -10.29 -11.63 -1.71
CA ALA A 165 -11.01 -12.77 -1.14
C ALA A 165 -11.87 -13.47 -2.21
N GLU A 166 -12.50 -14.59 -1.83
CA GLU A 166 -13.44 -15.32 -2.69
C GLU A 166 -14.78 -14.58 -2.88
N ASP A 167 -15.08 -13.60 -2.03
CA ASP A 167 -16.27 -12.76 -2.11
C ASP A 167 -15.97 -11.29 -1.79
N GLN A 168 -16.82 -10.40 -2.31
CA GLN A 168 -16.66 -8.95 -2.18
C GLN A 168 -16.72 -8.46 -0.72
N LEU A 169 -17.60 -9.03 0.10
CA LEU A 169 -17.80 -8.55 1.47
C LEU A 169 -16.59 -8.88 2.34
N THR A 170 -16.04 -10.08 2.20
CA THR A 170 -14.82 -10.50 2.90
C THR A 170 -13.63 -9.64 2.47
N ALA A 171 -13.44 -9.39 1.16
CA ALA A 171 -12.37 -8.53 0.67
C ALA A 171 -12.47 -7.11 1.25
N GLN A 172 -13.67 -6.54 1.27
CA GLN A 172 -13.91 -5.21 1.84
C GLN A 172 -13.66 -5.17 3.36
N THR A 173 -14.13 -6.19 4.08
CA THR A 173 -13.95 -6.29 5.53
C THR A 173 -12.46 -6.36 5.91
N LYS A 174 -11.64 -7.05 5.11
CA LYS A 174 -10.19 -7.13 5.30
C LYS A 174 -9.51 -5.78 5.21
N VAL A 175 -9.76 -5.03 4.14
CA VAL A 175 -9.13 -3.72 3.95
C VAL A 175 -9.59 -2.70 5.00
N ASP A 176 -10.88 -2.72 5.37
CA ASP A 176 -11.43 -1.81 6.37
C ASP A 176 -10.89 -2.08 7.78
N ARG A 177 -10.68 -3.36 8.12
CA ARG A 177 -10.02 -3.76 9.38
C ARG A 177 -8.62 -3.15 9.49
N ILE A 178 -7.83 -3.21 8.41
CA ILE A 178 -6.48 -2.63 8.39
C ILE A 178 -6.55 -1.10 8.45
N VAL A 179 -7.42 -0.43 7.68
CA VAL A 179 -7.57 1.03 7.74
C VAL A 179 -7.93 1.50 9.14
N LYS A 180 -8.87 0.81 9.80
CA LYS A 180 -9.25 1.10 11.19
C LYS A 180 -8.06 0.96 12.13
N ALA A 181 -7.30 -0.13 12.01
CA ALA A 181 -6.13 -0.36 12.85
C ALA A 181 -4.99 0.65 12.60
N LEU A 182 -4.77 1.08 11.34
CA LEU A 182 -3.85 2.19 11.04
C LEU A 182 -4.27 3.46 11.79
N GLY A 183 -5.56 3.78 11.79
CA GLY A 183 -6.10 4.96 12.45
C GLY A 183 -6.06 4.87 13.98
N GLU A 184 -6.46 3.74 14.55
CA GLU A 184 -6.72 3.56 15.98
C GLU A 184 -5.54 2.93 16.74
N GLU A 185 -5.07 1.76 16.29
CA GLU A 185 -3.98 1.02 16.96
C GLU A 185 -2.64 1.72 16.74
N TRP A 186 -2.33 2.05 15.48
CA TRP A 186 -1.16 2.86 15.16
C TRP A 186 -1.40 4.36 15.35
N GLY A 187 -2.63 4.79 15.62
CA GLY A 187 -2.90 6.17 16.06
C GLY A 187 -2.73 7.25 14.99
N PHE A 188 -2.68 6.91 13.70
CA PHE A 188 -2.51 7.89 12.63
C PHE A 188 -3.70 8.86 12.50
N SER A 189 -4.88 8.49 13.03
CA SER A 189 -6.06 9.37 13.03
C SER A 189 -5.97 10.57 13.98
N LYS A 190 -4.98 10.58 14.89
CA LYS A 190 -4.82 11.59 15.95
C LYS A 190 -3.55 12.45 15.81
N LEU A 191 -2.83 12.32 14.69
CA LEU A 191 -1.60 13.06 14.40
C LEU A 191 -1.85 14.46 13.86
#